data_AF-A0A524DU53-F1
#
_entry.id   AF-A0A524DU53-F1
#
_cell.length_a   1.000
_cell.length_b   1.000
_cell.length_c   1.000
_cell.angle_alpha   90.00
_cell.angle_beta   90.00
_cell.angle_gamma   90.00
#
_symmetry.space_group_name_H-M   'P 1'
#
loop_
_entity.id
_entity.type
_entity.pdbx_description
1 polymer ?
#
loop_
_entity_poly.entity_id
_entity_poly.type
_entity_poly.pdbx_seq_one_letter_code
_entity_poly.pdbx_strand_id
1 'polypeptide(L)'
;MTQINNIINNQTEINKEKLYEDLRVFLSPENSLKLPKSETTSKLLTNMYTPTEAYIIVKGFKKPLGPTLGWRIRRKTKIPKEKLKEILDDMIYKGKLIKKGPFYVIFPYIPGGFEFYFTTNRDDPERMTKAAEAHDALFYEGY
;
A
#
# COMPACT_ATOMS: atom_id res chain seq x y z
N MET A 1 -10.91 13.42 -13.09
CA MET A 1 -9.76 12.88 -12.32
C MET A 1 -8.88 14.02 -11.76
N THR A 2 -9.46 15.03 -11.09
CA THR A 2 -8.77 16.34 -10.99
C THR A 2 -8.77 17.01 -9.59
N GLN A 3 -9.34 16.38 -8.56
CA GLN A 3 -9.38 16.99 -7.20
C GLN A 3 -8.38 16.37 -6.21
N ILE A 4 -7.87 15.16 -6.46
CA ILE A 4 -6.93 14.46 -5.55
C ILE A 4 -5.52 15.06 -5.64
N ASN A 5 -5.09 15.45 -6.84
CA ASN A 5 -3.80 16.13 -7.04
C ASN A 5 -3.73 17.44 -6.23
N ASN A 6 -4.85 18.15 -6.06
CA ASN A 6 -4.87 19.45 -5.39
C ASN A 6 -4.78 19.37 -3.86
N ILE A 7 -5.20 18.27 -3.22
CA ILE A 7 -5.05 18.11 -1.77
C ILE A 7 -3.60 17.74 -1.42
N ILE A 8 -2.91 17.04 -2.33
CA ILE A 8 -1.51 16.65 -2.16
C ILE A 8 -0.56 17.82 -2.51
N ASN A 9 -0.91 18.68 -3.47
CA ASN A 9 -0.05 19.78 -3.92
C ASN A 9 0.21 20.89 -2.89
N ASN A 10 -0.61 21.03 -1.83
CA ASN A 10 -0.42 22.08 -0.83
C ASN A 10 0.41 21.65 0.39
N GLN A 11 0.86 20.40 0.46
CA GLN A 11 1.78 19.94 1.51
C GLN A 11 2.84 19.03 0.91
N THR A 12 4.02 19.60 0.63
CA THR A 12 5.24 18.93 0.15
C THR A 12 5.08 18.19 -1.16
N GLU A 13 5.82 18.62 -2.18
CA GLU A 13 6.05 17.83 -3.39
C GLU A 13 6.51 16.42 -2.97
N ILE A 14 5.59 15.45 -2.98
CA ILE A 14 5.89 14.11 -2.50
C ILE A 14 6.87 13.51 -3.49
N ASN A 15 8.13 13.41 -3.08
CA ASN A 15 9.12 12.64 -3.82
C ASN A 15 8.62 11.19 -3.88
N LYS A 16 8.08 10.82 -5.05
CA LYS A 16 7.48 9.49 -5.29
C LYS A 16 8.49 8.38 -5.05
N GLU A 17 9.72 8.55 -5.50
CA GLU A 17 10.78 7.56 -5.32
C GLU A 17 11.02 7.29 -3.82
N LYS A 18 11.16 8.35 -3.02
CA LYS A 18 11.30 8.23 -1.57
C LYS A 18 10.07 7.57 -0.94
N LEU A 19 8.86 7.93 -1.36
CA LEU A 19 7.63 7.35 -0.82
C LEU A 19 7.56 5.83 -1.07
N TYR A 20 7.89 5.38 -2.27
CA TYR A 20 7.85 3.96 -2.60
C TYR A 20 9.01 3.18 -1.97
N GLU A 21 10.16 3.82 -1.76
CA GLU A 21 11.24 3.24 -0.95
C GLU A 21 10.82 3.09 0.53
N ASP A 22 10.19 4.11 1.11
CA ASP A 22 9.64 4.04 2.47
C ASP A 22 8.56 2.94 2.56
N LEU A 23 7.73 2.78 1.52
CA LEU A 23 6.73 1.72 1.44
C LEU A 23 7.38 0.33 1.36
N ARG A 24 8.42 0.16 0.54
CA ARG A 24 9.18 -1.09 0.43
C ARG A 24 9.74 -1.52 1.78
N VAL A 25 10.37 -0.59 2.48
CA VAL A 25 10.91 -0.83 3.83
C VAL A 25 9.77 -1.16 4.80
N PHE A 26 8.66 -0.42 4.76
CA PHE A 26 7.51 -0.66 5.64
C PHE A 26 6.88 -2.04 5.45
N LEU A 27 6.70 -2.49 4.20
CA LEU A 27 6.09 -3.79 3.88
C LEU A 27 7.07 -4.96 4.00
N SER A 28 8.37 -4.70 4.12
CA SER A 28 9.37 -5.75 4.33
C SER A 28 9.31 -6.26 5.77
N PRO A 29 9.09 -7.57 5.99
CA PRO A 29 9.13 -8.16 7.33
C PRO A 29 10.53 -8.09 7.94
N GLU A 30 10.63 -7.98 9.27
CA GLU A 30 11.93 -7.96 9.96
C GLU A 30 12.63 -9.33 9.93
N ASN A 31 11.85 -10.41 10.06
CA ASN A 31 12.34 -11.78 10.29
C ASN A 31 12.08 -12.73 9.10
N SER A 32 11.87 -12.20 7.89
CA SER A 32 11.67 -12.99 6.69
C SER A 32 12.31 -12.28 5.50
N LEU A 33 12.21 -12.87 4.30
CA LEU A 33 12.78 -12.33 3.09
C LEU A 33 12.19 -10.93 2.83
N LYS A 34 13.08 -9.95 2.74
CA LYS A 34 12.72 -8.55 2.52
C LYS A 34 12.53 -8.32 1.03
N LEU A 35 11.64 -7.39 0.68
CA LEU A 35 11.52 -6.94 -0.69
C LEU A 35 12.86 -6.31 -1.14
N PRO A 36 13.51 -6.83 -2.19
CA PRO A 36 14.80 -6.32 -2.64
C PRO A 36 14.67 -4.89 -3.15
N LYS A 37 15.74 -4.10 -3.04
CA LYS A 37 15.78 -2.78 -3.67
C LYS A 37 16.13 -2.96 -5.15
N SER A 38 15.12 -3.16 -5.99
CA SER A 38 15.25 -3.34 -7.44
C SER A 38 14.16 -2.59 -8.19
N GLU A 39 14.36 -2.38 -9.49
CA GLU A 39 13.34 -1.81 -10.38
C GLU A 39 12.07 -2.68 -10.39
N THR A 40 12.22 -4.00 -10.31
CA THR A 40 11.13 -4.97 -10.26
C THR A 40 10.26 -4.78 -9.01
N THR A 41 10.88 -4.60 -7.84
CA THR A 41 10.14 -4.22 -6.62
C THR A 41 9.44 -2.87 -6.76
N SER A 42 10.08 -1.88 -7.37
CA SER A 42 9.44 -0.59 -7.63
C SER A 42 8.21 -0.74 -8.54
N LYS A 43 8.30 -1.53 -9.61
CA LYS A 43 7.16 -1.85 -10.50
C LYS A 43 6.06 -2.57 -9.74
N LEU A 44 6.38 -3.57 -8.93
CA LEU A 44 5.42 -4.28 -8.10
C LEU A 44 4.63 -3.30 -7.22
N LEU A 45 5.33 -2.49 -6.40
CA LEU A 45 4.68 -1.61 -5.43
C LEU A 45 3.89 -0.47 -6.08
N THR A 46 4.37 0.08 -7.20
CA THR A 46 3.68 1.15 -7.92
C THR A 46 2.42 0.68 -8.65
N ASN A 47 2.40 -0.58 -9.10
CA ASN A 47 1.20 -1.20 -9.67
C ASN A 47 0.21 -1.62 -8.58
N MET A 48 0.66 -2.13 -7.43
CA MET A 48 -0.22 -2.49 -6.31
C MET A 48 -0.81 -1.27 -5.60
N TYR A 49 -0.04 -0.20 -5.40
CA TYR A 49 -0.45 0.95 -4.60
C TYR A 49 -0.33 2.25 -5.37
N THR A 50 -1.41 3.01 -5.44
CA THR A 50 -1.39 4.41 -5.85
C THR A 50 -0.54 5.25 -4.88
N PRO A 51 -0.05 6.43 -5.29
CA PRO A 51 0.71 7.30 -4.40
C PRO A 51 -0.05 7.67 -3.12
N THR A 52 -1.38 7.84 -3.21
CA THR A 52 -2.23 8.15 -2.04
C THR A 52 -2.31 6.97 -1.08
N GLU A 53 -2.50 5.75 -1.58
CA GLU A 53 -2.52 4.54 -0.75
C GLU A 53 -1.15 4.32 -0.09
N ALA A 54 -0.07 4.44 -0.85
CA ALA A 54 1.30 4.34 -0.34
C ALA A 54 1.56 5.35 0.78
N TYR A 55 1.15 6.61 0.60
CA TYR A 55 1.25 7.65 1.62
C TYR A 55 0.47 7.30 2.89
N ILE A 56 -0.77 6.81 2.75
CA ILE A 56 -1.60 6.37 3.88
C ILE A 56 -0.93 5.22 4.63
N ILE A 57 -0.34 4.26 3.92
CA ILE A 57 0.36 3.13 4.53
C ILE A 57 1.56 3.63 5.34
N VAL A 58 2.48 4.33 4.68
CA VAL A 58 3.75 4.79 5.26
C VAL A 58 3.53 5.75 6.43
N LYS A 59 2.62 6.71 6.30
CA LYS A 59 2.40 7.74 7.33
C LYS A 59 1.32 7.35 8.33
N GLY A 60 0.30 6.60 7.93
CA GLY A 60 -0.86 6.28 8.76
C GLY A 60 -0.61 5.15 9.75
N PHE A 61 0.12 4.13 9.34
CA PHE A 61 0.35 2.93 10.15
C PHE A 61 1.64 3.07 10.98
N LYS A 62 1.83 2.17 11.95
CA LYS A 62 3.07 2.10 12.75
C LYS A 62 3.98 0.97 12.28
N LYS A 63 3.39 -0.18 11.98
CA LYS A 63 4.04 -1.38 11.45
C LYS A 63 3.00 -2.27 10.78
N PRO A 64 3.39 -3.16 9.84
CA PRO A 64 2.52 -4.23 9.36
C PRO A 64 2.02 -5.10 10.52
N LEU A 65 0.86 -5.74 10.33
CA LEU A 65 0.13 -6.54 11.34
C LEU A 65 -0.27 -5.77 12.62
N GLY A 66 0.06 -4.48 12.73
CA GLY A 66 -0.34 -3.64 13.86
C GLY A 66 -1.76 -3.08 13.67
N PRO A 67 -2.75 -3.48 14.49
CA PRO A 67 -4.10 -2.94 14.39
C PRO A 67 -4.10 -1.43 14.63
N THR A 68 -4.65 -0.68 13.67
CA THR A 68 -4.63 0.79 13.70
C THR A 68 -6.04 1.36 13.58
N LEU A 69 -6.41 2.26 14.49
CA LEU A 69 -7.71 2.95 14.45
C LEU A 69 -7.75 4.01 13.35
N GLY A 70 -8.88 4.13 12.64
CA GLY A 70 -9.04 5.10 11.55
C GLY A 70 -8.77 6.56 11.96
N TRP A 71 -9.13 6.97 13.18
CA TRP A 71 -8.82 8.33 13.67
C TRP A 71 -7.32 8.58 13.85
N ARG A 72 -6.53 7.54 14.17
CA ARG A 72 -5.06 7.65 14.28
C ARG A 72 -4.45 7.86 12.91
N ILE A 73 -4.92 7.11 11.91
CA ILE A 73 -4.53 7.28 10.51
C ILE A 73 -4.83 8.72 10.09
N ARG A 74 -6.07 9.18 10.30
CA ARG A 74 -6.50 10.57 10.01
C ARG A 74 -5.60 11.61 10.63
N ARG A 75 -5.26 11.46 11.92
CA ARG A 75 -4.43 12.42 12.65
C ARG A 75 -3.02 12.53 12.06
N LYS A 76 -2.47 11.42 11.55
CA LYS A 76 -1.13 11.37 10.98
C LYS A 76 -1.09 11.82 9.51
N THR A 77 -2.07 11.40 8.70
CA THR A 77 -2.12 11.71 7.26
C THR A 77 -2.74 13.06 6.95
N LYS A 78 -3.45 13.67 7.92
CA LYS A 78 -4.19 14.93 7.75
C LYS A 78 -5.28 14.90 6.66
N ILE A 79 -5.64 13.72 6.18
CA ILE A 79 -6.71 13.54 5.19
C ILE A 79 -8.08 13.77 5.88
N PRO A 80 -9.03 14.49 5.26
CA PRO A 80 -10.39 14.64 5.78
C PRO A 80 -11.05 13.30 6.10
N LYS A 81 -11.90 13.24 7.13
CA LYS A 81 -12.46 11.99 7.67
C LYS A 81 -13.21 11.20 6.60
N GLU A 82 -14.08 11.86 5.86
CA GLU A 82 -14.95 11.28 4.84
C GLU A 82 -14.11 10.73 3.70
N LYS A 83 -13.11 11.50 3.25
CA LYS A 83 -12.20 11.09 2.18
C LYS A 83 -11.32 9.92 2.59
N LEU A 84 -10.77 9.95 3.81
CA LEU A 84 -9.97 8.85 4.33
C LEU A 84 -10.81 7.57 4.44
N LYS A 85 -12.07 7.68 4.88
CA LYS A 85 -12.97 6.54 4.96
C LYS A 85 -13.21 5.91 3.59
N GLU A 86 -13.49 6.73 2.57
CA GLU A 86 -13.66 6.27 1.18
C GLU A 86 -12.43 5.50 0.70
N ILE A 87 -11.22 6.06 0.88
CA ILE A 87 -9.98 5.41 0.44
C ILE A 87 -9.72 4.11 1.21
N LEU A 88 -9.91 4.09 2.53
CA LEU A 88 -9.70 2.89 3.33
C LEU A 88 -10.70 1.78 2.99
N ASP A 89 -11.98 2.14 2.79
CA ASP A 89 -13.00 1.15 2.41
C ASP A 89 -12.74 0.59 1.00
N ASP A 90 -12.25 1.39 0.05
CA ASP A 90 -11.80 0.92 -1.28
C ASP A 90 -10.59 -0.02 -1.17
N MET A 91 -9.58 0.34 -0.38
CA MET A 91 -8.42 -0.53 -0.13
C MET A 91 -8.82 -1.87 0.50
N ILE A 92 -9.82 -1.89 1.39
CA ILE A 92 -10.36 -3.12 1.97
C ILE A 92 -11.09 -3.94 0.90
N TYR A 93 -11.93 -3.29 0.10
CA TYR A 93 -12.66 -3.95 -0.98
C TYR A 93 -11.72 -4.66 -1.96
N LYS A 94 -10.57 -4.04 -2.28
CA LYS A 94 -9.50 -4.55 -3.15
C LYS A 94 -8.53 -5.53 -2.48
N GLY A 95 -8.75 -5.91 -1.22
CA GLY A 95 -7.87 -6.85 -0.51
C GLY A 95 -6.48 -6.29 -0.15
N LYS A 96 -6.29 -4.97 -0.12
CA LYS A 96 -5.02 -4.33 0.29
C LYS A 96 -4.94 -4.12 1.80
N LEU A 97 -6.09 -4.06 2.47
CA LEU A 97 -6.23 -3.92 3.92
C LEU A 97 -7.26 -4.92 4.45
N ILE A 98 -7.15 -5.22 5.73
CA ILE A 98 -8.16 -5.97 6.49
C ILE A 98 -8.82 -5.04 7.51
N LYS A 99 -10.15 -5.11 7.59
CA LYS A 99 -10.94 -4.47 8.64
C LYS A 99 -11.33 -5.52 9.68
N LYS A 100 -10.97 -5.28 10.94
CA LYS A 100 -11.41 -6.09 12.09
C LYS A 100 -11.99 -5.17 13.16
N GLY A 101 -13.32 -5.07 13.20
CA GLY A 101 -14.01 -4.11 14.05
C GLY A 101 -13.57 -2.66 13.73
N PRO A 102 -13.10 -1.88 14.71
CA PRO A 102 -12.65 -0.50 14.48
C PRO A 102 -11.22 -0.40 13.91
N PHE A 103 -10.53 -1.53 13.75
CA PHE A 103 -9.12 -1.58 13.38
C PHE A 103 -8.93 -1.88 11.90
N TYR A 104 -7.95 -1.22 11.31
CA TYR A 104 -7.38 -1.50 10.00
C TYR A 104 -6.03 -2.19 10.20
N VAL A 105 -5.78 -3.23 9.41
CA VAL A 105 -4.55 -4.01 9.42
C VAL A 105 -4.03 -4.11 7.99
N ILE A 106 -2.72 -3.97 7.82
CA ILE A 106 -2.02 -4.24 6.57
C ILE A 106 -1.07 -5.40 6.78
N PHE A 107 -1.03 -6.35 5.85
CA PHE A 107 -0.03 -7.40 5.87
C PHE A 107 1.31 -6.89 5.33
N PRO A 108 2.45 -7.38 5.85
CA PRO A 108 3.70 -7.24 5.13
C PRO A 108 3.64 -8.03 3.81
N TYR A 109 4.56 -7.77 2.91
CA TYR A 109 4.70 -8.56 1.70
C TYR A 109 5.37 -9.89 2.06
N ILE A 110 4.55 -10.92 2.34
CA ILE A 110 4.97 -12.27 2.69
C ILE A 110 4.06 -13.30 2.01
N PRO A 111 4.55 -14.52 1.75
CA PRO A 111 3.70 -15.63 1.33
C PRO A 111 2.51 -15.83 2.29
N GLY A 112 1.34 -16.06 1.71
CA GLY A 112 0.04 -16.11 2.39
C GLY A 112 -0.59 -14.74 2.71
N GLY A 113 0.16 -13.64 2.61
CA GLY A 113 -0.31 -12.28 2.91
C GLY A 113 -0.67 -11.48 1.67
N PHE A 114 0.25 -11.37 0.70
CA PHE A 114 0.06 -10.53 -0.48
C PHE A 114 -0.98 -11.14 -1.45
N GLU A 115 -1.16 -12.45 -1.42
CA GLU A 115 -2.12 -13.20 -2.23
C GLU A 115 -3.56 -12.75 -1.95
N PHE A 116 -3.83 -12.15 -0.78
CA PHE A 116 -5.14 -11.59 -0.50
C PHE A 116 -5.52 -10.52 -1.55
N TYR A 117 -4.59 -9.66 -1.96
CA TYR A 117 -4.84 -8.70 -3.04
C TYR A 117 -5.23 -9.40 -4.35
N PHE A 118 -4.43 -10.37 -4.80
CA PHE A 118 -4.66 -11.09 -6.06
C PHE A 118 -5.92 -11.95 -6.04
N THR A 119 -6.21 -12.61 -4.93
CA THR A 119 -7.38 -13.50 -4.77
C THR A 119 -8.70 -12.74 -4.74
N THR A 120 -8.71 -11.48 -4.27
CA THR A 120 -9.96 -10.69 -4.34
C THR A 120 -10.36 -10.31 -5.76
N ASN A 121 -9.40 -10.17 -6.69
CA ASN A 121 -9.63 -9.83 -8.10
C ASN A 121 -10.56 -8.62 -8.31
N ARG A 122 -10.32 -7.54 -7.56
CA ARG A 122 -11.22 -6.38 -7.45
C ARG A 122 -10.58 -5.01 -7.72
N ASP A 123 -9.28 -4.97 -7.99
CA ASP A 123 -8.63 -3.73 -8.45
C ASP A 123 -8.69 -3.65 -9.99
N ASP A 124 -8.14 -2.56 -10.54
CA ASP A 124 -8.00 -2.41 -11.98
C ASP A 124 -7.26 -3.61 -12.61
N PRO A 125 -7.85 -4.31 -13.60
CA PRO A 125 -7.27 -5.52 -14.18
C PRO A 125 -5.86 -5.31 -14.74
N GLU A 126 -5.61 -4.17 -15.39
CA GLU A 126 -4.28 -3.87 -15.97
C GLU A 126 -3.23 -3.71 -14.86
N ARG A 127 -3.56 -2.98 -13.79
CA ARG A 127 -2.69 -2.87 -12.61
C ARG A 127 -2.44 -4.22 -11.94
N MET A 128 -3.48 -5.06 -11.83
CA MET A 128 -3.36 -6.40 -11.25
C MET A 128 -2.43 -7.28 -12.09
N THR A 129 -2.60 -7.30 -13.41
CA THR A 129 -1.72 -8.04 -14.32
C THR A 129 -0.27 -7.58 -14.19
N LYS A 130 0.00 -6.28 -14.25
CA LYS A 130 1.37 -5.75 -14.11
C LYS A 130 1.99 -6.02 -12.74
N ALA A 131 1.17 -6.00 -11.68
CA ALA A 131 1.64 -6.39 -10.34
C ALA A 131 1.97 -7.88 -10.28
N ALA A 132 1.18 -8.74 -10.91
CA ALA A 132 1.43 -10.18 -10.98
C ALA A 132 2.70 -10.50 -11.78
N GLU A 133 2.89 -9.86 -12.94
CA GLU A 133 4.11 -9.99 -13.76
C GLU A 133 5.36 -9.54 -12.99
N ALA A 134 5.28 -8.42 -12.27
CA ALA A 134 6.39 -7.96 -11.44
C ALA A 134 6.67 -8.90 -10.26
N HIS A 135 5.63 -9.51 -9.68
CA HIS A 135 5.80 -10.52 -8.64
C HIS A 135 6.47 -11.79 -9.18
N ASP A 136 6.05 -12.28 -10.34
CA ASP A 136 6.65 -13.43 -11.01
C ASP A 136 8.11 -13.17 -11.38
N ALA A 137 8.44 -11.97 -11.86
CA ALA A 137 9.81 -11.57 -12.13
C ALA A 137 10.71 -11.56 -10.88
N LEU A 138 10.19 -11.17 -9.70
CA LEU A 138 10.96 -11.24 -8.44
C LEU A 138 11.39 -12.68 -8.12
N PHE A 139 10.53 -13.66 -8.38
CA PHE A 139 10.84 -15.07 -8.16
C PHE A 139 12.07 -15.50 -8.98
N TYR A 140 12.14 -15.09 -10.25
CA TYR A 140 13.29 -15.37 -11.12
C TYR A 140 14.56 -14.58 -10.74
N GLU A 141 14.42 -13.47 -10.03
CA GLU A 141 15.54 -12.73 -9.42
C GLU A 141 16.05 -13.38 -8.13
N GLY A 142 15.41 -14.47 -7.67
CA GLY A 142 15.78 -15.20 -6.46
C GLY A 142 15.11 -14.67 -5.19
N TYR A 143 13.94 -14.03 -5.32
CA TYR A 143 13.17 -13.43 -4.22
C TYR A 143 11.73 -13.89 -4.12
#